data_AF-A0A9W2ZP17-F1
#
_entry.id   AF-A0A9W2ZP17-F1
#
_cell.length_a   1.000
_cell.length_b   1.000
_cell.length_c   1.000
_cell.angle_alpha   90.00
_cell.angle_beta   90.00
_cell.angle_gamma   90.00
#
_symmetry.space_group_name_H-M   'P 1'
#
loop_
_entity.id
_entity.type
_entity.pdbx_description
1 polymer ?
#
loop_
_entity_poly.entity_id
_entity_poly.type
_entity_poly.pdbx_seq_one_letter_code
_entity_poly.pdbx_strand_id
1 'polypeptide(L)'
;MEKVKSCPVETWTCEDVGNWLEEIGLEKFSDLFSKTHQIDGQVLLSLTEKDLREPPLQLNILGDIKRLSKHLRELKCQRLTNLPLSQNMHPGGISEGRKRLKERRLHSTSSNVSYREISKHESTESEDIDSASSARMYHQGMTQSYYTSNDITLELWKTILSFIYVFAVFMVTAFVMVVVHDRVPEMDKYPPLPDLFLDNMPYVPWAFDACELVGLILGTMWFVVLLFHRYRFVLMRRIFSLTGTIFLLRCVSMLITSLSVPGKHLQCRGKSYGDIYTKLERTFEIWKGMGMSLQGVRTCGDYMFSGHTSIITLLNFFITEYTPRKFYYIHIASWCLNFFGIFFLLAAHEHYSIDVFMAFYLSSRLFMYYHTLAYNRALLAPDAKRTRVWFPLFSFFESKGEGRVPNQFEVPLKHVGPCCQAMYAWVCSLRAPSNAGAPEDKENTKSSPSELMTNAG
;
A
#
# COMPACT_ATOMS: atom_id res chain seq x y z
N MET A 1 34.03 42.30 15.31
CA MET A 1 33.55 41.06 15.95
C MET A 1 33.23 40.07 14.83
N GLU A 2 34.19 39.23 14.46
CA GLU A 2 34.10 38.35 13.28
C GLU A 2 34.88 37.04 13.52
N LYS A 3 34.69 36.40 14.70
CA LYS A 3 35.49 35.22 15.10
C LYS A 3 34.74 33.92 15.39
N VAL A 4 33.40 33.89 15.46
CA VAL A 4 32.68 32.65 15.81
C VAL A 4 32.36 31.77 14.58
N LYS A 5 32.40 32.31 13.36
CA LYS A 5 31.89 31.61 12.16
C LYS A 5 32.82 30.56 11.53
N SER A 6 34.05 30.34 12.02
CA SER A 6 35.00 29.41 11.37
C SER A 6 35.41 28.19 12.20
N CYS A 7 35.02 28.08 13.48
CA CYS A 7 35.40 26.96 14.34
C CYS A 7 34.24 25.96 14.50
N PRO A 8 34.49 24.64 14.43
CA PRO A 8 33.47 23.62 14.69
C PRO A 8 32.86 23.81 16.09
N VAL A 9 31.55 23.58 16.22
CA VAL A 9 30.82 23.76 17.49
C VAL A 9 31.40 22.84 18.57
N GLU A 10 31.96 21.69 18.19
CA GLU A 10 32.61 20.74 19.11
C GLU A 10 33.88 21.29 19.78
N THR A 11 34.48 22.35 19.23
CA THR A 11 35.69 22.97 19.78
C THR A 11 35.40 24.29 20.50
N TRP A 12 34.13 24.64 20.70
CA TRP A 12 33.76 25.87 21.39
C TRP A 12 34.06 25.77 22.89
N THR A 13 34.74 26.77 23.42
CA THR A 13 34.96 26.95 24.86
C THR A 13 33.70 27.49 25.55
N CYS A 14 33.66 27.48 26.88
CA CYS A 14 32.55 28.08 27.64
C CYS A 14 32.37 29.58 27.30
N GLU A 15 33.46 30.30 27.00
CA GLU A 15 33.40 31.71 26.58
C GLU A 15 32.78 31.85 25.18
N ASP A 16 33.11 30.94 24.25
CA ASP A 16 32.50 30.92 22.91
C ASP A 16 31.00 30.64 22.96
N VAL A 17 30.56 29.75 23.87
CA VAL A 17 29.13 29.49 24.11
C VAL A 17 28.43 30.73 24.67
N GLY A 18 29.07 31.47 25.58
CA GLY A 18 28.58 32.75 26.09
C GLY A 18 28.42 33.80 25.00
N ASN A 19 29.46 33.99 24.17
CA ASN A 19 29.44 34.91 23.03
C ASN A 19 28.36 34.54 22.00
N TRP A 20 28.14 33.24 21.77
CA TRP A 20 27.08 32.76 20.89
C TRP A 20 25.67 33.06 21.45
N LEU A 21 25.47 32.92 22.76
CA LEU A 21 24.20 33.27 23.42
C LEU A 21 23.90 34.77 23.28
N GLU A 22 24.91 35.63 23.33
CA GLU A 22 24.78 37.07 23.06
C GLU A 22 24.40 37.33 21.59
N GLU A 23 25.02 36.65 20.62
CA GLU A 23 24.73 36.81 19.19
C GLU A 23 23.28 36.45 18.82
N ILE A 24 22.70 35.44 19.48
CA ILE A 24 21.30 35.03 19.25
C ILE A 24 20.27 35.85 20.07
N GLY A 25 20.72 36.85 20.84
CA GLY A 25 19.88 37.72 21.65
C GLY A 25 19.33 37.05 22.93
N LEU A 26 20.09 36.11 23.50
CA LEU A 26 19.81 35.40 24.76
C LEU A 26 20.89 35.65 25.81
N GLU A 27 21.44 36.87 25.85
CA GLU A 27 22.52 37.32 26.75
C GLU A 27 22.25 37.06 28.24
N LYS A 28 20.99 37.12 28.68
CA LYS A 28 20.59 36.84 30.07
C LYS A 28 20.96 35.43 30.57
N PHE A 29 21.26 34.49 29.67
CA PHE A 29 21.70 33.15 30.02
C PHE A 29 23.20 32.93 29.80
N SER A 30 23.95 33.92 29.31
CA SER A 30 25.38 33.78 29.03
C SER A 30 26.16 33.47 30.30
N ASP A 31 25.93 34.21 31.39
CA ASP A 31 26.57 33.97 32.69
C ASP A 31 26.17 32.62 33.29
N LEU A 32 24.90 32.24 33.16
CA LEU A 32 24.38 30.97 33.68
C LEU A 32 25.03 29.77 32.94
N PHE A 33 25.12 29.83 31.61
CA PHE A 33 25.67 28.74 30.80
C PHE A 33 27.20 28.71 30.87
N SER A 34 27.87 29.86 30.76
CA SER A 34 29.31 29.97 30.68
C SER A 34 30.00 29.90 32.05
N LYS A 35 29.55 30.72 33.02
CA LYS A 35 30.23 30.88 34.32
C LYS A 35 29.68 29.94 35.40
N THR A 36 28.37 29.73 35.45
CA THR A 36 27.74 28.90 36.51
C THR A 36 27.80 27.41 36.19
N HIS A 37 27.35 27.00 35.00
CA HIS A 37 27.27 25.58 34.63
C HIS A 37 28.40 25.10 33.70
N GLN A 38 29.31 26.00 33.29
CA GLN A 38 30.50 25.67 32.49
C GLN A 38 30.18 24.80 31.26
N ILE A 39 29.18 25.24 30.49
CA ILE A 39 28.70 24.53 29.31
C ILE A 39 29.60 24.86 28.13
N ASP A 40 30.41 23.88 27.72
CA ASP A 40 31.22 23.94 26.49
C ASP A 40 30.41 23.52 25.24
N GLY A 41 31.02 23.60 24.06
CA GLY A 41 30.36 23.26 22.80
C GLY A 41 29.88 21.81 22.68
N GLN A 42 30.55 20.86 23.34
CA GLN A 42 30.15 19.44 23.30
C GLN A 42 28.92 19.20 24.18
N VAL A 43 28.92 19.79 25.38
CA VAL A 43 27.78 19.77 26.30
C VAL A 43 26.59 20.53 25.70
N LEU A 44 26.83 21.69 25.05
CA LEU A 44 25.80 22.46 24.36
C LEU A 44 25.06 21.60 23.32
N LEU A 45 25.79 20.77 22.56
CA LEU A 45 25.22 19.86 21.57
C LEU A 45 24.49 18.65 22.17
N SER A 46 24.73 18.30 23.44
CA SER A 46 24.03 17.20 24.12
C SER A 46 22.77 17.67 24.86
N LEU A 47 22.64 18.97 25.17
CA LEU A 47 21.47 19.51 25.88
C LEU A 47 20.13 19.18 25.21
N THR A 48 19.16 18.82 26.06
CA THR A 48 17.77 18.56 25.72
C THR A 48 16.83 19.64 26.28
N GLU A 49 15.58 19.69 25.83
CA GLU A 49 14.61 20.64 26.36
C GLU A 49 14.31 20.39 27.85
N LYS A 50 14.48 19.15 28.33
CA LYS A 50 14.31 18.77 29.72
C LYS A 50 15.39 19.38 30.60
N ASP A 51 16.65 19.32 30.16
CA ASP A 51 17.79 19.89 30.89
C ASP A 51 17.66 21.41 31.05
N LEU A 52 17.01 22.09 30.11
CA LEU A 52 16.72 23.52 30.19
C LEU A 52 15.64 23.86 31.23
N ARG A 53 14.68 22.97 31.46
CA ARG A 53 13.51 23.21 32.32
C ARG A 53 13.75 22.77 33.76
N GLU A 54 14.51 21.71 33.94
CA GLU A 54 14.75 21.08 35.24
C GLU A 54 16.03 21.62 35.91
N PRO A 55 16.21 21.40 37.22
CA PRO A 55 17.50 21.63 37.86
C PRO A 55 18.60 20.86 37.11
N PRO A 56 19.75 21.49 36.82
CA PRO A 56 20.26 22.69 37.47
C PRO A 56 20.00 24.02 36.74
N LEU A 57 19.49 24.04 35.50
CA LEU A 57 19.32 25.28 34.71
C LEU A 57 18.01 26.04 34.99
N GLN A 58 16.92 25.32 35.26
CA GLN A 58 15.63 25.88 35.71
C GLN A 58 15.16 27.14 34.94
N LEU A 59 15.16 27.10 33.60
CA LEU A 59 14.68 28.22 32.81
C LEU A 59 13.16 28.34 32.93
N ASN A 60 12.67 29.44 33.52
CA ASN A 60 11.24 29.62 33.83
C ASN A 60 10.41 30.18 32.67
N ILE A 61 11.05 30.82 31.68
CA ILE A 61 10.36 31.50 30.59
C ILE A 61 10.27 30.57 29.38
N LEU A 62 9.06 30.07 29.10
CA LEU A 62 8.80 29.12 28.01
C LEU A 62 9.27 29.63 26.62
N GLY A 63 9.09 30.92 26.34
CA GLY A 63 9.50 31.53 25.08
C GLY A 63 11.01 31.45 24.82
N ASP A 64 11.79 31.65 25.88
CA ASP A 64 13.25 31.55 25.82
C ASP A 64 13.70 30.10 25.65
N ILE A 65 13.07 29.16 26.38
CA ILE A 65 13.33 27.73 26.25
C ILE A 65 13.11 27.27 24.81
N LYS A 66 12.01 27.68 24.17
CA LYS A 66 11.71 27.32 22.79
C LYS A 66 12.64 27.99 21.79
N ARG A 67 13.05 29.25 22.02
CA ARG A 67 14.02 29.96 21.16
C ARG A 67 15.41 29.30 21.25
N LEU A 68 15.87 28.99 22.45
CA LEU A 68 17.14 28.27 22.67
C LEU A 68 17.11 26.87 22.06
N SER A 69 16.04 26.11 22.30
CA SER A 69 15.84 24.79 21.70
C SER A 69 15.84 24.82 20.17
N LYS A 70 15.37 25.92 19.55
CA LYS A 70 15.44 26.10 18.10
C LYS A 70 16.88 26.27 17.63
N HIS A 71 17.65 27.15 18.26
CA HIS A 71 19.04 27.41 17.90
C HIS A 71 19.96 26.20 18.17
N LEU A 72 19.72 25.45 19.25
CA LEU A 72 20.42 24.19 19.50
C LEU A 72 20.19 23.16 18.38
N ARG A 73 18.97 23.08 17.84
CA ARG A 73 18.68 22.19 16.69
C ARG A 73 19.41 22.64 15.42
N GLU A 74 19.55 23.95 15.20
CA GLU A 74 20.29 24.50 14.07
C GLU A 74 21.78 24.15 14.16
N LEU A 75 22.39 24.28 15.34
CA LEU A 75 23.79 23.87 15.59
C LEU A 75 24.01 22.36 15.37
N LYS A 76 23.13 21.51 15.90
CA LYS A 76 23.20 20.05 15.71
C LYS A 76 23.07 19.66 14.23
N CYS A 77 22.30 20.42 13.44
CA CYS A 77 22.15 20.18 12.01
C CYS A 77 23.39 20.60 11.21
N GLN A 78 24.03 21.72 11.59
CA GLN A 78 25.29 22.18 11.00
C GLN A 78 26.44 21.18 11.23
N ARG A 79 26.45 20.50 12.38
CA ARG A 79 27.38 19.39 12.66
C ARG A 79 27.28 18.25 11.66
N LEU A 80 26.05 17.80 11.36
CA LEU A 80 25.81 16.68 10.42
C LEU A 80 26.26 17.02 8.99
N THR A 81 26.26 18.30 8.62
CA THR A 81 26.74 18.76 7.31
C THR A 81 28.25 18.94 7.21
N ASN A 82 28.96 19.07 8.34
CA ASN A 82 30.40 19.38 8.39
C ASN A 82 31.30 18.18 8.76
N LEU A 83 30.74 16.97 8.94
CA LEU A 83 31.55 15.76 9.16
C LEU A 83 32.40 15.48 7.90
N PRO A 84 33.75 15.47 7.99
CA PRO A 84 34.58 15.00 6.89
C PRO A 84 34.37 13.49 6.72
N LEU A 85 34.10 13.06 5.48
CA LEU A 85 34.13 11.66 5.07
C LEU A 85 35.54 11.10 5.33
N SER A 86 35.76 10.54 6.53
CA SER A 86 37.00 9.85 6.84
C SER A 86 37.06 8.56 6.03
N GLN A 87 38.08 8.53 5.18
CA GLN A 87 38.48 7.45 4.31
C GLN A 87 38.88 6.22 5.12
N ASN A 88 38.33 5.06 4.76
CA ASN A 88 38.97 3.77 4.97
C ASN A 88 38.57 2.83 3.82
N MET A 89 39.31 2.91 2.70
CA MET A 89 39.69 1.74 1.87
C MET A 89 40.55 2.18 0.67
N HIS A 90 41.79 1.69 0.63
CA HIS A 90 42.60 1.50 -0.59
C HIS A 90 42.21 0.14 -1.25
N PRO A 91 42.63 -0.16 -2.49
CA PRO A 91 42.31 0.56 -3.73
C PRO A 91 41.83 -0.39 -4.85
N GLY A 92 40.96 0.07 -5.75
CA GLY A 92 40.73 -0.62 -7.02
C GLY A 92 39.44 -0.21 -7.73
N GLY A 93 39.57 0.34 -8.94
CA GLY A 93 38.43 0.45 -9.88
C GLY A 93 38.01 1.88 -10.27
N ILE A 94 38.87 2.51 -11.06
CA ILE A 94 38.63 3.50 -12.14
C ILE A 94 37.16 3.88 -12.47
N SER A 95 36.94 5.20 -12.43
CA SER A 95 36.19 6.08 -13.38
C SER A 95 34.69 6.39 -13.21
N GLU A 96 34.46 7.69 -13.44
CA GLU A 96 33.28 8.36 -13.98
C GLU A 96 32.16 8.85 -13.04
N GLY A 97 31.93 10.16 -13.07
CA GLY A 97 30.71 10.77 -12.51
C GLY A 97 30.83 12.16 -11.88
N ARG A 98 31.95 12.87 -11.96
CA ARG A 98 32.03 14.27 -11.52
C ARG A 98 31.39 15.18 -12.56
N LYS A 99 30.09 15.47 -12.44
CA LYS A 99 29.43 16.70 -12.92
C LYS A 99 27.96 16.73 -12.48
N ARG A 100 27.54 17.90 -11.98
CA ARG A 100 26.18 18.36 -11.62
C ARG A 100 25.73 18.17 -10.17
N LEU A 101 26.14 19.11 -9.33
CA LEU A 101 25.29 19.72 -8.31
C LEU A 101 25.91 21.05 -7.87
N LYS A 102 25.86 22.03 -8.77
CA LYS A 102 26.12 23.43 -8.43
C LYS A 102 25.29 24.34 -9.35
N GLU A 103 23.96 24.24 -9.23
CA GLU A 103 23.05 25.28 -9.69
C GLU A 103 21.61 24.96 -9.25
N ARG A 104 21.14 25.69 -8.24
CA ARG A 104 19.75 26.18 -8.06
C ARG A 104 19.56 26.68 -6.61
N ARG A 105 20.07 27.88 -6.35
CA ARG A 105 19.50 28.81 -5.37
C ARG A 105 19.30 30.15 -6.09
N LEU A 106 18.08 30.40 -6.54
CA LEU A 106 17.47 31.73 -6.52
C LEU A 106 16.01 31.58 -6.97
N HIS A 107 15.07 31.69 -6.03
CA HIS A 107 13.96 32.64 -6.10
C HIS A 107 13.00 32.37 -4.93
N SER A 108 13.00 33.33 -4.01
CA SER A 108 11.91 33.58 -3.08
C SER A 108 10.75 34.22 -3.84
N THR A 109 9.52 33.80 -3.54
CA THR A 109 8.37 34.70 -3.65
C THR A 109 7.33 34.31 -2.62
N SER A 110 6.84 35.33 -1.94
CA SER A 110 5.90 35.32 -0.83
C SER A 110 4.51 34.83 -1.24
N SER A 111 3.82 34.09 -0.36
CA SER A 111 2.36 33.94 -0.41
C SER A 111 1.82 33.62 0.98
N ASN A 112 1.11 34.58 1.57
CA ASN A 112 0.32 34.42 2.79
C ASN A 112 -0.84 33.45 2.54
N VAL A 113 -1.00 32.42 3.38
CA VAL A 113 -2.28 31.73 3.56
C VAL A 113 -2.50 31.46 5.05
N SER A 114 -3.48 32.17 5.59
CA SER A 114 -4.09 31.99 6.91
C SER A 114 -4.70 30.60 7.04
N TYR A 115 -4.48 29.91 8.16
CA TYR A 115 -5.32 28.79 8.57
C TYR A 115 -5.85 28.99 10.00
N ARG A 116 -7.16 28.78 10.02
CA ARG A 116 -8.17 28.95 11.06
C ARG A 116 -8.02 27.87 12.14
N GLU A 117 -8.11 28.28 13.40
CA GLU A 117 -8.15 27.41 14.58
C GLU A 117 -9.33 26.45 14.54
N ILE A 118 -9.08 25.18 14.87
CA ILE A 118 -10.09 24.29 15.46
C ILE A 118 -9.44 23.62 16.68
N SER A 119 -10.00 23.98 17.84
CA SER A 119 -9.70 23.53 19.19
C SER A 119 -9.79 22.01 19.37
N LYS A 120 -8.86 21.43 20.12
CA LYS A 120 -9.09 20.18 20.87
C LYS A 120 -8.72 20.36 22.34
N HIS A 121 -9.69 19.99 23.15
CA HIS A 121 -9.73 19.95 24.61
C HIS A 121 -8.62 19.08 25.22
N GLU A 122 -8.24 19.47 26.44
CA GLU A 122 -7.36 18.79 27.39
C GLU A 122 -7.70 17.32 27.64
N SER A 123 -6.65 16.49 27.70
CA SER A 123 -6.39 15.66 28.88
C SER A 123 -4.92 15.27 28.89
N THR A 124 -4.28 15.65 29.99
CA THR A 124 -2.96 15.30 30.52
C THR A 124 -2.64 13.81 30.38
N GLU A 125 -1.48 13.49 29.81
CA GLU A 125 -0.46 12.60 30.40
C GLU A 125 0.76 12.52 29.47
N SER A 126 1.91 12.31 30.10
CA SER A 126 3.26 12.69 29.72
C SER A 126 4.02 11.67 28.88
N GLU A 127 4.43 12.00 27.64
CA GLU A 127 5.57 11.37 26.92
C GLU A 127 6.10 12.30 25.80
N ASP A 128 6.96 13.26 26.12
CA ASP A 128 7.59 14.16 25.14
C ASP A 128 9.09 13.91 25.02
N ILE A 129 9.51 13.14 23.99
CA ILE A 129 10.73 13.35 23.18
C ILE A 129 10.69 12.54 21.85
N ASP A 130 9.88 11.48 21.73
CA ASP A 130 9.79 10.70 20.46
C ASP A 130 8.74 11.22 19.45
N SER A 131 7.81 12.06 19.90
CA SER A 131 6.73 12.59 19.06
C SER A 131 7.20 13.63 18.04
N ALA A 132 8.29 14.38 18.29
CA ALA A 132 8.80 15.37 17.34
C ALA A 132 9.60 14.74 16.18
N SER A 133 10.27 13.62 16.44
CA SER A 133 10.97 12.78 15.46
C SER A 133 9.96 12.08 14.55
N SER A 134 8.89 11.55 15.15
CA SER A 134 7.76 10.97 14.43
C SER A 134 7.00 12.02 13.61
N ALA A 135 6.73 13.21 14.16
CA ALA A 135 6.03 14.27 13.44
C ALA A 135 6.81 14.80 12.23
N ARG A 136 8.15 14.85 12.28
CA ARG A 136 8.97 15.17 11.10
C ARG A 136 8.98 14.04 10.06
N MET A 137 8.87 12.79 10.49
CA MET A 137 8.75 11.64 9.58
C MET A 137 7.36 11.52 8.94
N TYR A 138 6.30 11.99 9.63
CA TYR A 138 4.95 12.13 9.07
C TYR A 138 4.85 13.26 8.03
N HIS A 139 5.62 14.34 8.18
CA HIS A 139 5.63 15.42 7.20
C HIS A 139 6.43 15.11 5.92
N GLN A 140 7.30 14.10 5.95
CA GLN A 140 8.04 13.62 4.79
C GLN A 140 7.31 12.50 4.02
N GLY A 141 6.04 12.23 4.34
CA GLY A 141 5.16 11.33 3.58
C GLY A 141 4.41 11.99 2.42
N MET A 142 4.56 13.31 2.23
CA MET A 142 3.84 14.07 1.21
C MET A 142 4.78 14.84 0.27
N THR A 143 5.97 14.32 0.00
CA THR A 143 6.67 14.69 -1.23
C THR A 143 6.00 13.95 -2.37
N GLN A 144 5.11 14.64 -3.07
CA GLN A 144 4.62 14.20 -4.37
C GLN A 144 5.83 14.02 -5.28
N SER A 145 6.34 12.78 -5.38
CA SER A 145 7.44 12.43 -6.25
C SER A 145 7.04 12.82 -7.66
N TYR A 146 7.72 13.84 -8.20
CA TYR A 146 7.77 14.06 -9.63
C TYR A 146 8.36 12.80 -10.25
N TYR A 147 7.51 11.96 -10.83
CA TYR A 147 7.91 10.75 -11.54
C TYR A 147 8.92 11.14 -12.63
N THR A 148 10.18 10.78 -12.43
CA THR A 148 11.17 10.86 -13.49
C THR A 148 10.97 9.69 -14.46
N SER A 149 11.36 9.83 -15.73
CA SER A 149 11.23 8.74 -16.71
C SER A 149 11.94 7.45 -16.26
N ASN A 150 12.99 7.57 -15.43
CA ASN A 150 13.73 6.45 -14.85
C ASN A 150 12.95 5.72 -13.73
N ASP A 151 11.99 6.40 -13.07
CA ASP A 151 11.11 5.74 -12.12
C ASP A 151 10.07 4.88 -12.85
N ILE A 152 9.51 5.37 -13.95
CA ILE A 152 8.51 4.64 -14.75
C ILE A 152 9.10 3.34 -15.32
N THR A 153 10.31 3.39 -15.87
CA THR A 153 10.98 2.20 -16.44
C THR A 153 11.32 1.16 -15.38
N LEU A 154 11.73 1.59 -14.18
CA LEU A 154 12.01 0.66 -13.08
C LEU A 154 10.74 0.05 -12.49
N GLU A 155 9.65 0.83 -12.39
CA GLU A 155 8.35 0.32 -11.93
C GLU A 155 7.78 -0.73 -12.89
N LEU A 156 7.98 -0.55 -14.20
CA LEU A 156 7.58 -1.53 -15.19
C LEU A 156 8.39 -2.83 -15.07
N TRP A 157 9.72 -2.75 -14.90
CA TRP A 157 10.57 -3.93 -14.76
C TRP A 157 10.19 -4.78 -13.55
N LYS A 158 9.93 -4.15 -12.39
CA LYS A 158 9.44 -4.85 -11.19
C LYS A 158 8.09 -5.53 -11.44
N THR A 159 7.21 -4.89 -12.19
CA THR A 159 5.91 -5.45 -12.55
C THR A 159 6.08 -6.67 -13.46
N ILE A 160 6.94 -6.59 -14.48
CA ILE A 160 7.29 -7.72 -15.36
C ILE A 160 7.86 -8.88 -14.53
N LEU A 161 8.79 -8.60 -13.61
CA LEU A 161 9.34 -9.66 -12.75
C LEU A 161 8.29 -10.30 -11.85
N SER A 162 7.37 -9.51 -11.28
CA SER A 162 6.26 -10.04 -10.48
C SER A 162 5.30 -10.90 -11.32
N PHE A 163 5.12 -10.55 -12.60
CA PHE A 163 4.33 -11.34 -13.54
C PHE A 163 5.01 -12.67 -13.87
N ILE A 164 6.32 -12.66 -14.15
CA ILE A 164 7.10 -13.90 -14.37
C ILE A 164 7.04 -14.79 -13.12
N TYR A 165 7.11 -14.20 -11.93
CA TYR A 165 7.00 -14.93 -10.66
C TYR A 165 5.65 -15.64 -10.52
N VAL A 166 4.52 -14.93 -10.65
CA VAL A 166 3.19 -15.56 -10.51
C VAL A 166 2.94 -16.59 -11.62
N PHE A 167 3.42 -16.33 -12.83
CA PHE A 167 3.34 -17.27 -13.95
C PHE A 167 4.08 -18.58 -13.65
N ALA A 168 5.32 -18.48 -13.15
CA ALA A 168 6.10 -19.64 -12.74
C ALA A 168 5.44 -20.40 -11.57
N VAL A 169 4.88 -19.68 -10.59
CA VAL A 169 4.13 -20.29 -9.49
C VAL A 169 2.90 -21.04 -9.99
N PHE A 170 2.14 -20.50 -10.94
CA PHE A 170 0.99 -21.19 -11.52
C PHE A 170 1.39 -22.44 -12.31
N MET A 171 2.54 -22.41 -13.00
CA MET A 171 3.10 -23.61 -13.62
C MET A 171 3.46 -24.69 -12.59
N VAL A 172 4.16 -24.30 -11.51
CA VAL A 172 4.48 -25.21 -10.41
C VAL A 172 3.20 -25.74 -9.77
N THR A 173 2.18 -24.89 -9.59
CA THR A 173 0.87 -25.30 -9.05
C THR A 173 0.24 -26.36 -9.95
N ALA A 174 0.13 -26.12 -11.26
CA ALA A 174 -0.45 -27.09 -12.18
C ALA A 174 0.30 -28.43 -12.15
N PHE A 175 1.64 -28.40 -12.08
CA PHE A 175 2.44 -29.61 -11.97
C PHE A 175 2.19 -30.35 -10.65
N VAL A 176 2.20 -29.62 -9.53
CA VAL A 176 1.92 -30.19 -8.20
C VAL A 176 0.53 -30.80 -8.14
N MET A 177 -0.48 -30.19 -8.76
CA MET A 177 -1.83 -30.74 -8.84
C MET A 177 -1.85 -32.11 -9.55
N VAL A 178 -1.08 -32.29 -10.62
CA VAL A 178 -0.93 -33.61 -11.29
C VAL A 178 -0.23 -34.61 -10.37
N VAL A 179 0.85 -34.20 -9.71
CA VAL A 179 1.60 -35.08 -8.79
C VAL A 179 0.74 -35.51 -7.60
N VAL A 180 -0.03 -34.60 -7.04
CA VAL A 180 -0.88 -34.85 -5.87
C VAL A 180 -2.08 -35.71 -6.28
N HIS A 181 -2.62 -35.52 -7.49
CA HIS A 181 -3.66 -36.40 -8.03
C HIS A 181 -3.22 -37.87 -8.09
N ASP A 182 -1.98 -38.15 -8.50
CA ASP A 182 -1.42 -39.52 -8.49
C ASP A 182 -1.22 -40.08 -7.07
N ARG A 183 -1.09 -39.20 -6.06
CA ARG A 183 -0.89 -39.56 -4.65
C ARG A 183 -2.17 -39.64 -3.85
N VAL A 184 -3.33 -39.32 -4.44
CA VAL A 184 -4.62 -39.38 -3.75
C VAL A 184 -4.88 -40.81 -3.25
N PRO A 185 -5.19 -41.00 -1.95
CA PRO A 185 -5.53 -42.31 -1.43
C PRO A 185 -6.75 -42.92 -2.13
N GLU A 186 -6.76 -44.24 -2.31
CA GLU A 186 -7.89 -44.96 -2.90
C GLU A 186 -9.17 -44.76 -2.07
N MET A 187 -10.26 -44.37 -2.74
CA MET A 187 -11.53 -44.04 -2.10
C MET A 187 -12.20 -45.25 -1.42
N ASP A 188 -11.94 -46.48 -1.91
CA ASP A 188 -12.49 -47.71 -1.34
C ASP A 188 -11.87 -48.06 0.02
N LYS A 189 -10.60 -47.69 0.22
CA LYS A 189 -9.85 -47.95 1.45
C LYS A 189 -9.95 -46.80 2.46
N TYR A 190 -10.03 -45.57 1.97
CA TYR A 190 -10.02 -44.36 2.79
C TYR A 190 -11.27 -43.51 2.52
N PRO A 191 -12.33 -43.63 3.34
CA PRO A 191 -13.53 -42.82 3.17
C PRO A 191 -13.27 -41.33 3.45
N PRO A 192 -14.21 -40.44 3.07
CA PRO A 192 -14.15 -39.01 3.41
C PRO A 192 -14.04 -38.80 4.92
N LEU A 193 -13.30 -37.76 5.31
CA LEU A 193 -13.21 -37.37 6.72
C LEU A 193 -14.54 -36.75 7.19
N PRO A 194 -14.90 -36.92 8.48
CA PRO A 194 -16.09 -36.28 9.03
C PRO A 194 -15.95 -34.76 8.98
N ASP A 195 -16.95 -34.08 8.42
CA ASP A 195 -16.95 -32.65 8.23
C ASP A 195 -18.32 -32.09 8.60
N LEU A 196 -18.36 -31.32 9.69
CA LEU A 196 -19.60 -30.80 10.26
C LEU A 196 -20.45 -30.03 9.25
N PHE A 197 -19.85 -29.31 8.31
CA PHE A 197 -20.63 -28.57 7.32
C PHE A 197 -21.18 -29.48 6.24
N LEU A 198 -20.35 -30.36 5.69
CA LEU A 198 -20.72 -31.27 4.60
C LEU A 198 -21.71 -32.36 5.06
N ASP A 199 -21.64 -32.77 6.32
CA ASP A 199 -22.56 -33.76 6.91
C ASP A 199 -23.99 -33.20 7.06
N ASN A 200 -24.13 -31.87 7.21
CA ASN A 200 -25.41 -31.19 7.43
C ASN A 200 -26.02 -30.57 6.18
N MET A 201 -25.27 -30.51 5.08
CA MET A 201 -25.66 -29.79 3.88
C MET A 201 -25.73 -30.76 2.69
N PRO A 202 -26.86 -30.78 1.93
CA PRO A 202 -27.01 -31.70 0.83
C PRO A 202 -26.23 -31.25 -0.40
N TYR A 203 -25.54 -32.18 -1.06
CA TYR A 203 -24.78 -31.92 -2.28
C TYR A 203 -25.60 -31.24 -3.38
N VAL A 204 -25.09 -30.13 -3.91
CA VAL A 204 -25.70 -29.37 -5.00
C VAL A 204 -24.77 -29.39 -6.24
N PRO A 205 -25.16 -30.07 -7.34
CA PRO A 205 -24.25 -30.32 -8.47
C PRO A 205 -23.88 -29.08 -9.30
N TRP A 206 -24.77 -28.08 -9.38
CA TRP A 206 -24.51 -26.84 -10.13
C TRP A 206 -23.73 -25.80 -9.31
N ALA A 207 -23.55 -26.02 -8.01
CA ALA A 207 -22.98 -25.01 -7.13
C ALA A 207 -21.51 -24.72 -7.46
N PHE A 208 -20.76 -25.71 -7.94
CA PHE A 208 -19.36 -25.49 -8.31
C PHE A 208 -19.23 -24.54 -9.51
N ASP A 209 -20.03 -24.76 -10.56
CA ASP A 209 -20.08 -23.88 -11.73
C ASP A 209 -20.49 -22.45 -11.33
N ALA A 210 -21.42 -22.31 -10.38
CA ALA A 210 -21.81 -21.01 -9.83
C ALA A 210 -20.67 -20.34 -9.06
N CYS A 211 -19.86 -21.08 -8.30
CA CYS A 211 -18.66 -20.55 -7.64
C CYS A 211 -17.63 -20.05 -8.66
N GLU A 212 -17.38 -20.79 -9.74
CA GLU A 212 -16.46 -20.36 -10.79
C GLU A 212 -16.97 -19.10 -11.49
N LEU A 213 -18.27 -19.02 -11.78
CA LEU A 213 -18.90 -17.81 -12.31
C LEU A 213 -18.72 -16.60 -11.38
N VAL A 214 -18.90 -16.78 -10.07
CA VAL A 214 -18.65 -15.73 -9.07
C VAL A 214 -17.19 -15.26 -9.11
N GLY A 215 -16.24 -16.19 -9.21
CA GLY A 215 -14.81 -15.89 -9.37
C GLY A 215 -14.53 -15.07 -10.64
N LEU A 216 -15.14 -15.43 -11.77
CA LEU A 216 -15.02 -14.70 -13.03
C LEU A 216 -15.63 -13.29 -12.95
N ILE A 217 -16.76 -13.12 -12.26
CA ILE A 217 -17.39 -11.80 -12.04
C ILE A 217 -16.46 -10.92 -11.21
N LEU A 218 -15.94 -11.42 -10.09
CA LEU A 218 -14.97 -10.68 -9.26
C LEU A 218 -13.68 -10.37 -10.02
N GLY A 219 -13.17 -11.31 -10.81
CA GLY A 219 -12.01 -11.11 -11.67
C GLY A 219 -12.23 -9.99 -12.69
N THR A 220 -13.42 -9.96 -13.30
CA THR A 220 -13.83 -8.92 -14.24
C THR A 220 -13.95 -7.56 -13.55
N MET A 221 -14.59 -7.50 -12.39
CA MET A 221 -14.69 -6.27 -11.58
C MET A 221 -13.30 -5.72 -11.25
N TRP A 222 -12.38 -6.58 -10.80
CA TRP A 222 -11.01 -6.20 -10.50
C TRP A 222 -10.25 -5.73 -11.74
N PHE A 223 -10.38 -6.42 -12.87
CA PHE A 223 -9.77 -6.01 -14.13
C PHE A 223 -10.23 -4.62 -14.57
N VAL A 224 -11.53 -4.31 -14.43
CA VAL A 224 -12.06 -2.96 -14.68
C VAL A 224 -11.41 -1.93 -13.75
N VAL A 225 -11.33 -2.20 -12.44
CA VAL A 225 -10.64 -1.31 -11.48
C VAL A 225 -9.20 -1.06 -11.92
N LEU A 226 -8.45 -2.11 -12.28
CA LEU A 226 -7.07 -2.02 -12.75
C LEU A 226 -6.92 -1.16 -14.02
N LEU A 227 -7.84 -1.28 -14.98
CA LEU A 227 -7.78 -0.50 -16.23
C LEU A 227 -7.92 1.00 -16.00
N PHE A 228 -8.82 1.39 -15.09
CA PHE A 228 -9.10 2.80 -14.79
C PHE A 228 -8.22 3.37 -13.67
N HIS A 229 -7.42 2.56 -12.96
CA HIS A 229 -6.60 3.06 -11.86
C HIS A 229 -5.30 3.72 -12.37
N ARG A 230 -4.98 4.93 -11.89
CA ARG A 230 -3.77 5.68 -12.30
C ARG A 230 -2.48 4.91 -12.04
N TYR A 231 -2.43 4.18 -10.91
CA TYR A 231 -1.26 3.43 -10.45
C TYR A 231 -1.30 1.93 -10.79
N ARG A 232 -1.96 1.55 -11.90
CA ARG A 232 -2.22 0.14 -12.28
C ARG A 232 -1.01 -0.80 -12.20
N PHE A 233 0.21 -0.35 -12.54
CA PHE A 233 1.41 -1.19 -12.47
C PHE A 233 1.79 -1.56 -11.04
N VAL A 234 1.61 -0.63 -10.09
CA VAL A 234 1.82 -0.89 -8.66
C VAL A 234 0.81 -1.92 -8.17
N LEU A 235 -0.47 -1.77 -8.51
CA LEU A 235 -1.52 -2.71 -8.12
C LEU A 235 -1.27 -4.10 -8.70
N MET A 236 -0.89 -4.19 -9.98
CA MET A 236 -0.49 -5.44 -10.65
C MET A 236 0.66 -6.13 -9.92
N ARG A 237 1.72 -5.39 -9.60
CA ARG A 237 2.87 -5.91 -8.83
C ARG A 237 2.43 -6.48 -7.48
N ARG A 238 1.57 -5.77 -6.74
CA ARG A 238 1.07 -6.18 -5.42
C ARG A 238 0.23 -7.46 -5.52
N ILE A 239 -0.75 -7.51 -6.43
CA ILE A 239 -1.59 -8.70 -6.57
C ILE A 239 -0.81 -9.91 -7.07
N PHE A 240 0.13 -9.75 -8.01
CA PHE A 240 0.97 -10.85 -8.47
C PHE A 240 1.88 -11.38 -7.36
N SER A 241 2.48 -10.49 -6.55
CA SER A 241 3.33 -10.91 -5.42
C SER A 241 2.55 -11.67 -4.35
N LEU A 242 1.35 -11.18 -3.97
CA LEU A 242 0.51 -11.81 -2.96
C LEU A 242 -0.09 -13.13 -3.44
N THR A 243 -0.62 -13.15 -4.67
CA THR A 243 -1.19 -14.37 -5.28
C THR A 243 -0.11 -15.44 -5.43
N GLY A 244 1.07 -15.09 -5.95
CA GLY A 244 2.17 -16.03 -6.08
C GLY A 244 2.66 -16.59 -4.73
N THR A 245 2.71 -15.76 -3.68
CA THR A 245 3.11 -16.24 -2.34
C THR A 245 2.10 -17.23 -1.76
N ILE A 246 0.80 -16.93 -1.91
CA ILE A 246 -0.28 -17.79 -1.42
C ILE A 246 -0.32 -19.12 -2.18
N PHE A 247 -0.18 -19.09 -3.50
CA PHE A 247 -0.15 -20.31 -4.31
C PHE A 247 1.13 -21.12 -4.12
N LEU A 248 2.26 -20.48 -3.80
CA LEU A 248 3.47 -21.23 -3.43
C LEU A 248 3.28 -21.97 -2.10
N LEU A 249 2.66 -21.32 -1.10
CA LEU A 249 2.28 -21.97 0.15
C LEU A 249 1.32 -23.14 -0.10
N ARG A 250 0.35 -22.97 -1.01
CA ARG A 250 -0.56 -24.03 -1.47
C ARG A 250 0.20 -25.24 -1.99
N CYS A 251 1.16 -25.04 -2.90
CA CYS A 251 1.97 -26.13 -3.46
C CYS A 251 2.68 -26.94 -2.37
N VAL A 252 3.34 -26.25 -1.43
CA VAL A 252 4.03 -26.92 -0.31
C VAL A 252 3.03 -27.70 0.54
N SER A 253 1.89 -27.10 0.86
CA SER A 253 0.86 -27.71 1.70
C SER A 253 0.34 -29.03 1.10
N MET A 254 0.03 -29.05 -0.21
CA MET A 254 -0.51 -30.23 -0.89
C MET A 254 0.50 -31.36 -1.06
N LEU A 255 1.77 -31.00 -1.22
CA LEU A 255 2.86 -32.00 -1.31
C LEU A 255 3.14 -32.66 0.04
N ILE A 256 3.01 -31.91 1.15
CA ILE A 256 3.28 -32.45 2.50
C ILE A 256 2.18 -33.44 2.90
N THR A 257 0.92 -33.14 2.61
CA THR A 257 -0.20 -34.01 3.01
C THR A 257 -1.30 -34.02 1.95
N SER A 258 -1.59 -35.21 1.43
CA SER A 258 -2.70 -35.46 0.51
C SER A 258 -3.85 -36.09 1.29
N LEU A 259 -5.00 -35.41 1.32
CA LEU A 259 -6.20 -35.86 2.04
C LEU A 259 -7.09 -36.75 1.15
N SER A 260 -7.98 -37.54 1.77
CA SER A 260 -8.97 -38.33 1.05
C SER A 260 -10.04 -37.42 0.43
N VAL A 261 -10.68 -37.91 -0.63
CA VAL A 261 -11.67 -37.15 -1.40
C VAL A 261 -12.93 -36.86 -0.56
N PRO A 262 -13.45 -35.62 -0.55
CA PRO A 262 -14.58 -35.21 0.31
C PRO A 262 -15.94 -35.79 -0.13
N GLY A 263 -16.11 -36.16 -1.40
CA GLY A 263 -17.38 -36.65 -1.94
C GLY A 263 -17.22 -37.83 -2.89
N LYS A 264 -18.20 -38.74 -2.89
CA LYS A 264 -18.24 -39.90 -3.80
C LYS A 264 -18.61 -39.52 -5.24
N HIS A 265 -19.16 -38.32 -5.45
CA HIS A 265 -19.50 -37.80 -6.78
C HIS A 265 -18.26 -37.49 -7.62
N LEU A 266 -17.13 -37.20 -6.97
CA LEU A 266 -15.82 -37.08 -7.59
C LEU A 266 -15.29 -38.48 -7.95
N GLN A 267 -15.46 -38.88 -9.21
CA GLN A 267 -14.91 -40.14 -9.73
C GLN A 267 -13.39 -40.03 -9.96
N CYS A 268 -12.63 -39.85 -8.90
CA CYS A 268 -11.18 -39.84 -8.90
C CYS A 268 -10.64 -41.28 -8.99
N ARG A 269 -10.69 -41.89 -10.18
CA ARG A 269 -9.96 -43.15 -10.41
C ARG A 269 -8.49 -42.81 -10.59
N GLY A 270 -7.63 -43.34 -9.71
CA GLY A 270 -6.18 -43.20 -9.74
C GLY A 270 -5.55 -43.83 -10.99
N LYS A 271 -5.80 -43.24 -12.16
CA LYS A 271 -5.01 -43.51 -13.35
C LYS A 271 -3.67 -42.85 -13.10
N SER A 272 -2.72 -43.64 -12.60
CA SER A 272 -1.33 -43.21 -12.49
C SER A 272 -0.89 -42.72 -13.87
N TYR A 273 -0.60 -41.42 -14.00
CA TYR A 273 0.04 -40.89 -15.20
C TYR A 273 1.47 -41.43 -15.20
N GLY A 274 1.68 -42.62 -15.77
CA GLY A 274 2.92 -43.37 -15.58
C GLY A 274 4.18 -42.67 -16.11
N ASP A 275 4.04 -41.86 -17.16
CA ASP A 275 5.17 -41.24 -17.84
C ASP A 275 5.27 -39.73 -17.59
N ILE A 276 6.50 -39.22 -17.44
CA ILE A 276 6.78 -37.80 -17.13
C ILE A 276 6.23 -36.88 -18.24
N TYR A 277 6.30 -37.33 -19.50
CA TYR A 277 5.78 -36.60 -20.64
C TYR A 277 4.25 -36.43 -20.56
N THR A 278 3.51 -37.47 -20.20
CA THR A 278 2.05 -37.40 -20.01
C THR A 278 1.68 -36.49 -18.84
N LYS A 279 2.48 -36.49 -17.76
CA LYS A 279 2.30 -35.54 -16.66
C LYS A 279 2.50 -34.10 -17.10
N LEU A 280 3.53 -33.82 -17.91
CA LEU A 280 3.79 -32.48 -18.44
C LEU A 280 2.70 -32.03 -19.43
N GLU A 281 2.21 -32.92 -20.28
CA GLU A 281 1.08 -32.64 -21.17
C GLU A 281 -0.18 -32.26 -20.38
N ARG A 282 -0.54 -33.06 -19.38
CA ARG A 282 -1.67 -32.77 -18.49
C ARG A 282 -1.45 -31.50 -17.67
N THR A 283 -0.23 -31.25 -17.22
CA THR A 283 0.15 -30.01 -16.53
C THR A 283 -0.13 -28.80 -17.42
N PHE A 284 0.27 -28.87 -18.69
CA PHE A 284 0.05 -27.77 -19.63
C PHE A 284 -1.43 -27.56 -19.94
N GLU A 285 -2.21 -28.64 -20.04
CA GLU A 285 -3.67 -28.58 -20.21
C GLU A 285 -4.35 -27.88 -19.01
N ILE A 286 -4.01 -28.29 -17.78
CA ILE A 286 -4.51 -27.66 -16.53
C ILE A 286 -4.12 -26.18 -16.48
N TRP A 287 -2.87 -25.88 -16.82
CA TRP A 287 -2.34 -24.52 -16.77
C TRP A 287 -3.02 -23.60 -17.79
N LYS A 288 -3.23 -24.07 -19.03
CA LYS A 288 -3.96 -23.33 -20.06
C LYS A 288 -5.42 -23.09 -19.64
N GLY A 289 -6.00 -24.04 -18.91
CA GLY A 289 -7.33 -23.94 -18.33
C GLY A 289 -7.43 -23.11 -17.04
N MET A 290 -6.34 -22.49 -16.58
CA MET A 290 -6.24 -21.82 -15.27
C MET A 290 -6.75 -22.66 -14.07
N GLY A 291 -6.81 -23.99 -14.22
CA GLY A 291 -7.40 -24.90 -13.24
C GLY A 291 -8.93 -24.84 -13.08
N MET A 292 -9.66 -24.24 -14.03
CA MET A 292 -11.13 -24.14 -14.00
C MET A 292 -11.82 -25.41 -14.53
N SER A 293 -12.85 -25.85 -13.83
CA SER A 293 -13.69 -27.00 -14.19
C SER A 293 -14.62 -26.72 -15.36
N LEU A 294 -15.06 -25.47 -15.55
CA LEU A 294 -15.77 -25.01 -16.74
C LEU A 294 -14.99 -25.29 -18.05
N GLN A 295 -13.66 -25.41 -17.98
CA GLN A 295 -12.81 -25.76 -19.12
C GLN A 295 -12.52 -27.26 -19.22
N GLY A 296 -13.26 -28.08 -18.48
CA GLY A 296 -13.16 -29.55 -18.51
C GLY A 296 -12.05 -30.13 -17.65
N VAL A 297 -11.35 -29.30 -16.87
CA VAL A 297 -10.26 -29.75 -16.01
C VAL A 297 -10.83 -30.22 -14.68
N ARG A 298 -10.76 -31.53 -14.43
CA ARG A 298 -11.01 -32.12 -13.11
C ARG A 298 -9.72 -32.70 -12.57
N THR A 299 -9.32 -32.22 -11.40
CA THR A 299 -8.15 -32.67 -10.65
C THR A 299 -8.61 -33.05 -9.25
N CYS A 300 -7.89 -33.97 -8.61
CA CYS A 300 -8.21 -34.44 -7.27
C CYS A 300 -6.99 -34.30 -6.38
N GLY A 301 -7.21 -34.18 -5.07
CA GLY A 301 -6.16 -34.25 -4.06
C GLY A 301 -5.75 -32.90 -3.47
N ASP A 302 -6.40 -31.82 -3.89
CA ASP A 302 -6.09 -30.45 -3.48
C ASP A 302 -6.97 -29.96 -2.31
N TYR A 303 -7.24 -30.84 -1.35
CA TYR A 303 -8.27 -30.66 -0.32
C TYR A 303 -7.79 -30.06 1.02
N MET A 304 -6.58 -29.49 1.07
CA MET A 304 -6.03 -28.87 2.29
C MET A 304 -5.94 -27.35 2.21
N PHE A 305 -5.81 -26.79 1.00
CA PHE A 305 -5.77 -25.34 0.79
C PHE A 305 -6.42 -24.94 -0.54
N SER A 306 -7.53 -24.20 -0.50
CA SER A 306 -8.44 -24.02 -1.63
C SER A 306 -8.03 -22.80 -2.44
N GLY A 307 -7.69 -23.03 -3.70
CA GLY A 307 -7.26 -21.97 -4.62
C GLY A 307 -8.41 -21.04 -5.00
N HIS A 308 -9.59 -21.61 -5.25
CA HIS A 308 -10.81 -20.85 -5.55
C HIS A 308 -11.16 -19.89 -4.42
N THR A 309 -11.21 -20.40 -3.18
CA THR A 309 -11.47 -19.57 -1.99
C THR A 309 -10.41 -18.46 -1.85
N SER A 310 -9.13 -18.80 -2.06
CA SER A 310 -8.03 -17.82 -1.97
C SER A 310 -8.16 -16.72 -3.02
N ILE A 311 -8.44 -17.05 -4.29
CA ILE A 311 -8.59 -16.09 -5.38
C ILE A 311 -9.81 -15.19 -5.16
N ILE A 312 -10.97 -15.77 -4.86
CA ILE A 312 -12.22 -15.02 -4.61
C ILE A 312 -12.01 -14.03 -3.45
N THR A 313 -11.39 -14.49 -2.37
CA THR A 313 -11.09 -13.67 -1.17
C THR A 313 -10.10 -12.54 -1.50
N LEU A 314 -9.01 -12.84 -2.20
CA LEU A 314 -8.04 -11.83 -2.61
C LEU A 314 -8.66 -10.78 -3.52
N LEU A 315 -9.41 -11.19 -4.54
CA LEU A 315 -10.08 -10.27 -5.46
C LEU A 315 -11.02 -9.33 -4.70
N ASN A 316 -11.83 -9.85 -3.77
CA ASN A 316 -12.71 -9.03 -2.93
C ASN A 316 -11.91 -7.98 -2.11
N PHE A 317 -10.81 -8.38 -1.48
CA PHE A 317 -9.98 -7.45 -0.70
C PHE A 317 -9.28 -6.41 -1.56
N PHE A 318 -8.75 -6.80 -2.72
CA PHE A 318 -8.15 -5.88 -3.67
C PHE A 318 -9.17 -4.87 -4.22
N ILE A 319 -10.38 -5.32 -4.59
CA ILE A 319 -11.46 -4.42 -5.01
C ILE A 319 -11.79 -3.44 -3.89
N THR A 320 -11.96 -3.90 -2.65
CA THR A 320 -12.34 -3.04 -1.52
C THR A 320 -11.25 -2.03 -1.15
N GLU A 321 -9.98 -2.41 -1.24
CA GLU A 321 -8.85 -1.55 -0.84
C GLU A 321 -8.57 -0.45 -1.87
N TYR A 322 -8.56 -0.80 -3.16
CA TYR A 322 -8.14 0.12 -4.23
C TYR A 322 -9.32 0.88 -4.87
N THR A 323 -10.53 0.72 -4.34
CA THR A 323 -11.72 1.46 -4.77
C THR A 323 -12.09 2.57 -3.76
N PRO A 324 -12.59 3.74 -4.16
CA PRO A 324 -12.93 4.81 -3.23
C PRO A 324 -14.13 4.41 -2.37
N ARG A 325 -14.15 4.86 -1.10
CA ARG A 325 -15.26 4.61 -0.16
C ARG A 325 -16.66 5.03 -0.67
N LYS A 326 -16.71 5.93 -1.66
CA LYS A 326 -17.96 6.38 -2.30
C LYS A 326 -18.62 5.29 -3.13
N PHE A 327 -17.87 4.30 -3.62
CA PHE A 327 -18.41 3.19 -4.42
C PHE A 327 -18.83 2.02 -3.52
N TYR A 328 -19.61 2.33 -2.48
CA TYR A 328 -20.04 1.34 -1.49
C TYR A 328 -20.86 0.20 -2.10
N TYR A 329 -21.61 0.44 -3.18
CA TYR A 329 -22.32 -0.62 -3.91
C TYR A 329 -21.37 -1.69 -4.48
N ILE A 330 -20.21 -1.28 -5.01
CA ILE A 330 -19.19 -2.21 -5.52
C ILE A 330 -18.63 -3.05 -4.37
N HIS A 331 -18.40 -2.43 -3.21
CA HIS A 331 -17.88 -3.13 -2.03
C HIS A 331 -18.92 -4.12 -1.46
N ILE A 332 -20.18 -3.70 -1.34
CA ILE A 332 -21.25 -4.59 -0.88
C ILE A 332 -21.38 -5.77 -1.85
N ALA A 333 -21.41 -5.50 -3.16
CA ALA A 333 -21.49 -6.55 -4.17
C ALA A 333 -20.30 -7.51 -4.10
N SER A 334 -19.06 -7.01 -3.94
CA SER A 334 -17.87 -7.87 -3.86
C SER A 334 -17.87 -8.75 -2.61
N TRP A 335 -18.32 -8.22 -1.47
CA TRP A 335 -18.46 -8.99 -0.22
C TRP A 335 -19.58 -10.02 -0.29
N CYS A 336 -20.73 -9.67 -0.87
CA CYS A 336 -21.81 -10.62 -1.12
C CYS A 336 -21.35 -11.74 -2.05
N LEU A 337 -20.69 -11.42 -3.17
CA LEU A 337 -20.12 -12.40 -4.09
C LEU A 337 -19.09 -13.28 -3.39
N ASN A 338 -18.19 -12.73 -2.57
CA ASN A 338 -17.23 -13.52 -1.81
C ASN A 338 -17.92 -14.53 -0.87
N PHE A 339 -18.94 -14.08 -0.13
CA PHE A 339 -19.69 -14.95 0.78
C PHE A 339 -20.44 -16.05 0.03
N PHE A 340 -21.17 -15.70 -1.04
CA PHE A 340 -21.90 -16.68 -1.84
C PHE A 340 -20.97 -17.62 -2.60
N GLY A 341 -19.83 -17.15 -3.11
CA GLY A 341 -18.83 -17.99 -3.76
C GLY A 341 -18.28 -19.05 -2.81
N ILE A 342 -17.93 -18.65 -1.58
CA ILE A 342 -17.50 -19.60 -0.53
C ILE A 342 -18.62 -20.60 -0.19
N PHE A 343 -19.86 -20.13 -0.05
CA PHE A 343 -21.01 -20.99 0.21
C PHE A 343 -21.23 -22.01 -0.91
N PHE A 344 -21.22 -21.57 -2.17
CA PHE A 344 -21.41 -22.45 -3.33
C PHE A 344 -20.29 -23.48 -3.49
N LEU A 345 -19.05 -23.10 -3.15
CA LEU A 345 -17.92 -24.01 -3.13
C LEU A 345 -18.11 -25.15 -2.12
N LEU A 346 -18.57 -24.82 -0.91
CA LEU A 346 -18.91 -25.84 0.09
C LEU A 346 -20.14 -26.66 -0.33
N ALA A 347 -21.16 -26.00 -0.91
CA ALA A 347 -22.39 -26.63 -1.43
C ALA A 347 -22.12 -27.73 -2.47
N ALA A 348 -21.02 -27.61 -3.21
CA ALA A 348 -20.60 -28.58 -4.20
C ALA A 348 -19.83 -29.79 -3.64
N HIS A 349 -19.49 -29.82 -2.35
CA HIS A 349 -18.72 -30.91 -1.73
C HIS A 349 -17.35 -31.16 -2.42
N GLU A 350 -16.80 -30.15 -3.10
CA GLU A 350 -15.52 -30.26 -3.81
C GLU A 350 -14.31 -30.07 -2.87
N HIS A 351 -14.51 -29.34 -1.76
CA HIS A 351 -13.50 -29.09 -0.73
C HIS A 351 -14.08 -29.29 0.67
N TYR A 352 -13.22 -29.68 1.62
CA TYR A 352 -13.59 -29.70 3.04
C TYR A 352 -13.80 -28.27 3.58
N SER A 353 -14.61 -28.13 4.62
CA SER A 353 -14.82 -26.85 5.30
C SER A 353 -13.53 -26.30 5.91
N ILE A 354 -12.64 -27.17 6.40
CA ILE A 354 -11.33 -26.76 6.92
C ILE A 354 -10.43 -26.15 5.84
N ASP A 355 -10.52 -26.69 4.62
CA ASP A 355 -9.77 -26.22 3.47
C ASP A 355 -10.13 -24.75 3.16
N VAL A 356 -11.44 -24.49 3.08
CA VAL A 356 -12.02 -23.16 2.87
C VAL A 356 -11.65 -22.20 4.00
N PHE A 357 -11.75 -22.65 5.26
CA PHE A 357 -11.39 -21.84 6.42
C PHE A 357 -9.92 -21.42 6.39
N MET A 358 -9.01 -22.36 6.14
CA MET A 358 -7.57 -22.10 6.05
C MET A 358 -7.23 -21.17 4.88
N ALA A 359 -7.87 -21.36 3.72
CA ALA A 359 -7.74 -20.49 2.55
C ALA A 359 -8.15 -19.05 2.86
N PHE A 360 -9.31 -18.85 3.48
CA PHE A 360 -9.78 -17.52 3.88
C PHE A 360 -8.86 -16.88 4.93
N TYR A 361 -8.45 -17.64 5.95
CA TYR A 361 -7.60 -17.15 7.03
C TYR A 361 -6.21 -16.73 6.53
N LEU A 362 -5.51 -17.58 5.78
CA LEU A 362 -4.18 -17.27 5.29
C LEU A 362 -4.20 -16.13 4.26
N SER A 363 -5.19 -16.11 3.36
CA SER A 363 -5.34 -15.04 2.37
C SER A 363 -5.60 -13.69 3.05
N SER A 364 -6.49 -13.64 4.04
CA SER A 364 -6.78 -12.41 4.79
C SER A 364 -5.60 -11.92 5.62
N ARG A 365 -4.88 -12.81 6.29
CA ARG A 365 -3.71 -12.43 7.10
C ARG A 365 -2.55 -11.96 6.24
N LEU A 366 -2.23 -12.66 5.17
CA LEU A 366 -1.17 -12.24 4.25
C LEU A 366 -1.51 -10.90 3.58
N PHE A 367 -2.75 -10.70 3.17
CA PHE A 367 -3.20 -9.41 2.63
C PHE A 367 -3.04 -8.28 3.66
N MET A 368 -3.50 -8.49 4.89
CA MET A 368 -3.43 -7.50 5.97
C MET A 368 -1.99 -7.16 6.36
N TYR A 369 -1.14 -8.19 6.54
CA TYR A 369 0.27 -7.99 6.88
C TYR A 369 1.01 -7.25 5.77
N TYR A 370 0.78 -7.62 4.51
CA TYR A 370 1.38 -6.94 3.37
C TYR A 370 1.02 -5.45 3.33
N HIS A 371 -0.27 -5.10 3.44
CA HIS A 371 -0.72 -3.72 3.36
C HIS A 371 -0.34 -2.92 4.61
N THR A 372 -0.33 -3.54 5.79
CA THR A 372 0.16 -2.88 7.02
C THR A 372 1.62 -2.50 6.90
N LEU A 373 2.47 -3.41 6.39
CA LEU A 373 3.88 -3.14 6.15
C LEU A 373 4.09 -2.11 5.04
N ALA A 374 3.27 -2.15 3.97
CA ALA A 374 3.34 -1.18 2.89
C ALA A 374 2.96 0.24 3.34
N TYR A 375 1.99 0.38 4.25
CA TYR A 375 1.47 1.68 4.69
C TYR A 375 2.33 2.31 5.78
N ASN A 376 2.86 1.50 6.70
CA ASN A 376 3.57 1.99 7.88
C ASN A 376 5.08 1.80 7.74
N ARG A 377 5.71 2.61 6.87
CA ARG A 377 7.18 2.58 6.67
C ARG A 377 7.99 2.92 7.90
N ALA A 378 7.41 3.69 8.81
CA ALA A 378 8.01 4.04 10.10
C ALA A 378 8.40 2.80 10.90
N LEU A 379 7.62 1.71 10.81
CA LEU A 379 7.92 0.45 11.49
C LEU A 379 9.13 -0.29 10.87
N LEU A 380 9.45 -0.03 9.60
CA LEU A 380 10.54 -0.69 8.88
C LEU A 380 11.88 0.07 8.90
N ALA A 381 11.86 1.38 9.16
CA ALA A 381 13.06 2.21 9.07
C ALA A 381 14.19 1.80 10.06
N PRO A 382 13.90 1.41 11.32
CA PRO A 382 14.93 0.94 12.25
C PRO A 382 15.44 -0.48 11.94
N ASP A 383 14.56 -1.35 11.41
CA ASP A 383 14.75 -2.80 11.29
C ASP A 383 14.71 -3.31 9.83
N ALA A 384 15.21 -2.49 8.90
CA ALA A 384 15.20 -2.80 7.47
C ALA A 384 15.93 -4.11 7.13
N LYS A 385 17.00 -4.45 7.88
CA LYS A 385 17.72 -5.73 7.72
C LYS A 385 16.87 -6.93 8.11
N ARG A 386 16.17 -6.88 9.25
CA ARG A 386 15.29 -7.98 9.71
C ARG A 386 14.13 -8.17 8.74
N THR A 387 13.50 -7.08 8.31
CA THR A 387 12.37 -7.17 7.38
C THR A 387 12.76 -7.80 6.04
N ARG A 388 13.98 -7.55 5.55
CA ARG A 388 14.51 -8.19 4.33
C ARG A 388 14.73 -9.70 4.49
N VAL A 389 15.03 -10.17 5.71
CA VAL A 389 15.21 -11.59 6.01
C VAL A 389 13.86 -12.31 6.13
N TRP A 390 12.90 -11.74 6.85
CA TRP A 390 11.59 -12.35 7.07
C TRP A 390 10.66 -12.23 5.84
N PHE A 391 10.77 -11.14 5.09
CA PHE A 391 9.93 -10.86 3.93
C PHE A 391 10.77 -10.39 2.72
N PRO A 392 11.61 -11.26 2.13
CA PRO A 392 12.53 -10.90 1.06
C PRO A 392 11.81 -10.42 -0.21
N LEU A 393 10.72 -11.10 -0.60
CA LEU A 393 9.89 -10.71 -1.75
C LEU A 393 9.23 -9.33 -1.55
N PHE A 394 8.68 -9.08 -0.35
CA PHE A 394 8.10 -7.79 0.00
C PHE A 394 9.15 -6.67 -0.06
N SER A 395 10.31 -6.89 0.58
CA SER A 395 11.40 -5.91 0.62
C SER A 395 11.89 -5.54 -0.78
N PHE A 396 11.96 -6.52 -1.69
CA PHE A 396 12.34 -6.29 -3.08
C PHE A 396 11.30 -5.46 -3.85
N PHE A 397 10.04 -5.90 -3.86
CA PHE A 397 8.99 -5.25 -4.65
C PHE A 397 8.67 -3.84 -4.14
N GLU A 398 8.59 -3.64 -2.83
CA GLU A 398 8.24 -2.35 -2.23
C GLU A 398 9.45 -1.43 -1.96
N SER A 399 10.68 -1.80 -2.33
CA SER A 399 11.93 -1.06 -2.03
C SER A 399 11.91 0.48 -2.21
N LYS A 400 11.09 1.03 -3.11
CA LYS A 400 11.03 2.48 -3.42
C LYS A 400 10.04 3.31 -2.61
N GLY A 401 9.13 2.69 -1.85
CA GLY A 401 8.31 3.43 -0.90
C GLY A 401 7.17 4.25 -1.45
N GLU A 402 6.33 3.56 -2.22
CA GLU A 402 5.08 4.13 -2.70
C GLU A 402 4.02 4.29 -1.59
N GLY A 403 4.20 3.64 -0.44
CA GLY A 403 3.32 3.81 0.71
C GLY A 403 1.87 3.41 0.41
N ARG A 404 0.93 4.14 1.03
CA ARG A 404 -0.49 4.01 0.70
C ARG A 404 -0.78 4.66 -0.65
N VAL A 405 -1.23 3.86 -1.60
CA VAL A 405 -1.57 4.33 -2.95
C VAL A 405 -2.91 5.09 -2.88
N PRO A 406 -3.00 6.32 -3.42
CA PRO A 406 -4.27 7.05 -3.45
C PRO A 406 -5.19 6.48 -4.54
N ASN A 407 -6.47 6.32 -4.21
CA ASN A 407 -7.50 5.78 -5.11
C ASN A 407 -7.91 6.83 -6.16
N GLN A 408 -7.01 7.08 -7.12
CA GLN A 408 -7.19 8.01 -8.23
C GLN A 408 -7.40 7.24 -9.54
N PHE A 409 -8.48 7.58 -10.24
CA PHE A 409 -8.86 6.93 -11.49
C PHE A 409 -8.62 7.85 -12.67
N GLU A 410 -8.04 7.31 -13.73
CA GLU A 410 -7.80 7.97 -15.00
C GLU A 410 -8.34 7.10 -16.14
N VAL A 411 -8.97 7.75 -17.12
CA VAL A 411 -9.40 7.04 -18.33
C VAL A 411 -8.15 6.70 -19.14
N PRO A 412 -7.87 5.41 -19.43
CA PRO A 412 -6.65 4.98 -20.11
C PRO A 412 -6.56 5.48 -21.57
N LEU A 413 -7.67 5.98 -22.12
CA LEU A 413 -7.84 6.39 -23.52
C LEU A 413 -8.06 7.90 -23.64
N LYS A 414 -7.04 8.72 -23.36
CA LYS A 414 -7.08 10.16 -23.71
C LYS A 414 -6.99 10.41 -25.23
N HIS A 415 -6.72 9.39 -26.06
CA HIS A 415 -6.48 9.53 -27.50
C HIS A 415 -7.25 8.55 -28.41
N VAL A 416 -8.37 7.97 -27.99
CA VAL A 416 -9.16 7.09 -28.88
C VAL A 416 -10.61 7.56 -28.98
N GLY A 417 -10.87 8.26 -30.10
CA GLY A 417 -12.16 8.37 -30.80
C GLY A 417 -13.37 8.99 -30.07
N PRO A 418 -14.32 9.60 -30.82
CA PRO A 418 -15.50 10.28 -30.27
C PRO A 418 -16.44 9.38 -29.42
N CYS A 419 -16.31 8.05 -29.47
CA CYS A 419 -17.10 7.12 -28.65
C CYS A 419 -16.78 7.21 -27.13
N CYS A 420 -15.52 7.51 -26.76
CA CYS A 420 -15.12 7.63 -25.36
C CYS A 420 -15.58 8.96 -24.70
N GLN A 421 -15.96 9.97 -25.49
CA GLN A 421 -16.54 11.22 -24.98
C GLN A 421 -17.94 11.01 -24.39
N ALA A 422 -18.72 10.06 -24.92
CA ALA A 422 -20.04 9.73 -24.38
C ALA A 422 -19.93 9.11 -22.97
N MET A 423 -18.91 8.27 -22.75
CA MET A 423 -18.65 7.67 -21.43
C MET A 423 -18.12 8.72 -20.43
N TYR A 424 -17.30 9.67 -20.89
CA TYR A 424 -16.89 10.83 -20.09
C TYR A 424 -18.08 11.72 -19.70
N ALA A 425 -19.00 11.99 -20.64
CA ALA A 425 -20.23 12.74 -20.37
C ALA A 425 -21.14 12.04 -19.35
N TRP A 426 -21.27 10.71 -19.44
CA TRP A 426 -22.04 9.92 -18.49
C TRP A 426 -21.44 9.95 -17.07
N VAL A 427 -20.12 9.75 -16.95
CA VAL A 427 -19.39 9.82 -15.66
C VAL A 427 -19.42 11.23 -15.07
N CYS A 428 -19.36 12.27 -15.89
CA CYS A 428 -19.53 13.66 -15.43
C CYS A 428 -20.97 13.97 -15.02
N SER A 429 -21.99 13.35 -15.64
CA SER A 429 -23.39 13.52 -15.22
C SER A 429 -23.66 12.94 -13.82
N LEU A 430 -22.92 11.90 -13.42
CA LEU A 430 -22.95 11.32 -12.07
C LEU A 430 -22.27 12.21 -11.01
N ARG A 431 -21.63 13.32 -11.41
CA ARG A 431 -20.88 14.23 -10.52
C ARG A 431 -21.63 15.52 -10.18
N ALA A 432 -22.76 15.82 -10.83
CA ALA A 432 -23.50 17.06 -10.55
C ALA A 432 -24.44 16.88 -9.34
N PRO A 433 -24.28 17.62 -8.24
CA PRO A 433 -25.32 17.71 -7.22
C PRO A 433 -26.53 18.45 -7.80
N SER A 434 -27.71 17.87 -7.61
CA SER A 434 -29.02 18.42 -7.95
C SER A 434 -29.29 19.70 -7.16
N ASN A 435 -28.96 20.86 -7.75
CA ASN A 435 -29.55 22.16 -7.40
C ASN A 435 -30.11 22.78 -8.68
N ALA A 436 -31.29 22.32 -9.09
CA ALA A 436 -32.12 23.04 -10.03
C ALA A 436 -32.93 24.08 -9.23
N GLY A 437 -32.44 25.32 -9.20
CA GLY A 437 -33.26 26.48 -8.87
C GLY A 437 -34.27 26.71 -9.99
N ALA A 438 -35.53 26.87 -9.63
CA ALA A 438 -36.64 27.19 -10.52
C ALA A 438 -36.42 28.54 -11.25
N PRO A 439 -36.85 28.69 -12.51
CA PRO A 439 -36.85 29.99 -13.18
C PRO A 439 -38.11 30.80 -12.79
N GLU A 440 -37.90 32.06 -12.41
CA GLU A 440 -38.94 33.09 -12.31
C GLU A 440 -39.44 33.47 -13.71
N ASP A 441 -40.76 33.43 -13.89
CA ASP A 441 -41.46 33.99 -15.04
C ASP A 441 -41.35 35.53 -15.04
N LYS A 442 -40.79 36.10 -16.12
CA LYS A 442 -41.02 37.50 -16.49
C LYS A 442 -41.58 37.59 -17.89
N GLU A 443 -42.85 37.93 -17.90
CA GLU A 443 -43.73 38.18 -19.03
C GLU A 443 -43.24 39.36 -19.87
N ASN A 444 -43.29 39.17 -21.18
CA ASN A 444 -42.71 40.01 -22.21
C ASN A 444 -43.87 40.74 -22.91
N THR A 445 -44.01 42.06 -22.74
CA THR A 445 -44.99 42.84 -23.53
C THR A 445 -44.25 43.79 -24.47
N LYS A 446 -44.43 43.53 -25.77
CA LYS A 446 -43.82 44.21 -26.91
C LYS A 446 -44.28 45.66 -27.03
N SER A 447 -43.34 46.53 -27.42
CA SER A 447 -43.59 47.83 -28.01
C SER A 447 -43.77 47.72 -29.53
N SER A 448 -44.79 48.38 -30.07
CA SER A 448 -44.76 48.98 -31.40
C SER A 448 -45.76 50.14 -31.44
N PRO A 449 -45.35 51.36 -31.85
CA PRO A 449 -46.24 52.51 -31.94
C PRO A 449 -46.66 52.75 -33.38
N SER A 450 -47.89 53.26 -33.61
CA SER A 450 -48.22 54.29 -34.62
C SER A 450 -49.73 54.58 -34.66
N GLU A 451 -50.05 55.89 -34.59
CA GLU A 451 -51.26 56.58 -35.08
C GLU A 451 -52.58 56.26 -34.33
N LEU A 452 -53.29 57.23 -33.73
CA LEU A 452 -53.99 58.33 -34.39
C LEU A 452 -54.60 59.25 -33.32
N MET A 453 -54.88 60.46 -33.76
CA MET A 453 -55.29 61.64 -33.01
C MET A 453 -56.65 61.56 -32.31
N THR A 454 -56.88 62.60 -31.49
CA THR A 454 -58.13 63.35 -31.27
C THR A 454 -59.12 62.91 -30.17
N ASN A 455 -59.00 63.64 -29.04
CA ASN A 455 -59.93 64.71 -28.60
C ASN A 455 -61.06 64.40 -27.60
N ALA A 456 -61.26 65.43 -26.77
CA ALA A 456 -62.45 65.82 -26.01
C ALA A 456 -62.68 65.18 -24.63
N GLY A 457 -62.69 66.05 -23.60
CA GLY A 457 -63.19 65.77 -22.26
C GLY A 457 -62.45 66.54 -21.19
#